data_AF-A0A2W0A540-F1
#
_entry.id   AF-A0A2W0A540-F1
#
_cell.length_a   1.000
_cell.length_b   1.000
_cell.length_c   1.000
_cell.angle_alpha   90.00
_cell.angle_beta   90.00
_cell.angle_gamma   90.00
#
_symmetry.space_group_name_H-M   'P 1'
#
loop_
_entity.id
_entity.type
_entity.pdbx_description
1 polymer ?
#
loop_
_entity_poly.entity_id
_entity_poly.type
_entity_poly.pdbx_seq_one_letter_code
_entity_poly.pdbx_strand_id
1 'polypeptide(L)'
;MGPRSGLSNVLTGSATLQQTVVRSPSLANLFVLPAGTPPPNPAELLASSNMRDVLAELRDQYDHIIIDTPPTLSVTDAVVLSTRADAVVLVIRSGQTTKGALRRSRDILMQVNAKVTGVLLNAVDLTSPDYYYYYEYQGKYGSRYYREDEVTQVEEDHPKVSSTSA
;
A
#
# COMPACT_ATOMS: atom_id res chain seq x y z
N MET A 1 -28.52 5.21 12.36
CA MET A 1 -27.83 6.47 12.00
C MET A 1 -27.88 6.60 10.50
N GLY A 2 -28.46 7.68 9.96
CA GLY A 2 -28.43 7.94 8.52
C GLY A 2 -26.98 8.11 8.03
N PRO A 3 -26.74 7.96 6.72
CA PRO A 3 -25.40 8.18 6.17
C PRO A 3 -24.94 9.59 6.53
N ARG A 4 -23.77 9.70 7.17
CA ARG A 4 -23.11 11.00 7.37
C ARG A 4 -22.75 11.56 6.00
N SER A 5 -22.87 12.88 5.83
CA SER A 5 -22.42 13.55 4.61
C SER A 5 -20.95 13.22 4.32
N GLY A 6 -20.63 12.98 3.05
CA GLY A 6 -19.30 12.56 2.61
C GLY A 6 -18.97 12.99 1.19
N LEU A 7 -18.07 12.26 0.53
CA LEU A 7 -17.59 12.56 -0.82
C LEU A 7 -18.73 12.80 -1.80
N SER A 8 -19.76 11.93 -1.83
CA SER A 8 -20.90 12.12 -2.73
C SER A 8 -21.65 13.44 -2.50
N ASN A 9 -21.75 13.89 -1.25
CA ASN A 9 -22.37 15.17 -0.90
C ASN A 9 -21.52 16.35 -1.35
N VAL A 10 -20.20 16.25 -1.22
CA VAL A 10 -19.26 17.24 -1.73
C VAL A 10 -19.35 17.34 -3.25
N LEU A 11 -19.31 16.20 -3.95
CA LEU A 11 -19.36 16.15 -5.41
C LEU A 11 -20.67 16.68 -6.00
N THR A 12 -21.78 16.56 -5.25
CA THR A 12 -23.10 17.10 -5.61
C THR A 12 -23.33 18.52 -5.13
N GLY A 13 -22.39 19.13 -4.40
CA GLY A 13 -22.51 20.48 -3.85
C GLY A 13 -23.46 20.61 -2.66
N SER A 14 -23.91 19.50 -2.07
CA SER A 14 -24.80 19.49 -0.89
C SER A 14 -24.06 19.61 0.44
N ALA A 15 -22.72 19.54 0.43
CA ALA A 15 -21.85 19.80 1.58
C ALA A 15 -20.45 20.27 1.13
N THR A 16 -19.69 20.85 2.05
CA THR A 16 -18.28 21.24 1.83
C THR A 16 -17.31 20.18 2.37
N LEU A 17 -16.03 20.22 1.95
CA LEU A 17 -15.00 19.35 2.51
C LEU A 17 -14.82 19.58 4.02
N GLN A 18 -14.82 20.84 4.47
CA GLN A 18 -14.66 21.21 5.87
C GLN A 18 -15.78 20.65 6.76
N GLN A 19 -16.99 20.48 6.21
CA GLN A 19 -18.12 19.89 6.92
C GLN A 19 -18.10 18.36 6.95
N THR A 20 -17.42 17.72 6.01
CA THR A 20 -17.53 16.26 5.77
C THR A 20 -16.29 15.49 6.21
N VAL A 21 -15.12 16.12 6.21
CA VAL A 21 -13.89 15.51 6.69
C VAL A 21 -13.92 15.37 8.21
N VAL A 22 -13.67 14.16 8.70
CA VAL A 22 -13.66 13.83 10.13
C VAL A 22 -12.27 13.44 10.57
N ARG A 23 -11.76 14.06 11.64
CA ARG A 23 -10.50 13.65 12.26
C ARG A 23 -10.68 12.33 13.02
N SER A 24 -9.72 11.42 12.89
CA SER A 24 -9.69 10.18 13.66
C SER A 24 -9.52 10.49 15.17
N PRO A 25 -10.30 9.85 16.06
CA PRO A 25 -10.13 10.05 17.50
C PRO A 25 -8.87 9.38 18.05
N SER A 26 -8.36 8.34 17.38
CA SER A 26 -7.22 7.54 17.84
C SER A 26 -5.89 7.93 17.20
N LEU A 27 -5.91 8.69 16.11
CA LEU A 27 -4.73 9.01 15.32
C LEU A 27 -4.72 10.50 14.97
N ALA A 28 -3.78 11.24 15.56
CA ALA A 28 -3.75 12.70 15.52
C ALA A 28 -3.72 13.28 14.10
N ASN A 29 -3.03 12.62 13.17
CA ASN A 29 -2.81 13.10 11.80
C ASN A 29 -3.61 12.32 10.75
N LEU A 30 -4.63 11.54 11.19
CA LEU A 30 -5.52 10.83 10.29
C LEU A 30 -6.85 11.55 10.17
N PHE A 31 -7.25 11.79 8.94
CA PHE A 31 -8.54 12.37 8.58
C PHE A 31 -9.25 11.44 7.60
N VAL A 32 -10.57 11.39 7.69
CA VAL A 32 -11.41 10.50 6.89
C VAL A 32 -12.50 11.32 6.23
N LEU A 33 -12.52 11.28 4.90
CA LEU A 33 -13.67 11.69 4.11
C LEU A 33 -14.52 10.43 3.83
N PRO A 34 -15.68 10.26 4.49
CA PRO A 34 -16.55 9.11 4.21
C PRO A 34 -17.12 9.17 2.80
N ALA A 35 -17.61 8.05 2.27
CA ALA A 35 -18.20 8.01 0.92
C ALA A 35 -19.45 8.91 0.78
N GLY A 36 -20.25 9.05 1.85
CA GLY A 36 -21.52 9.78 1.84
C GLY A 36 -22.69 8.91 1.39
N THR A 37 -23.81 9.55 1.04
CA THR A 37 -25.00 8.87 0.50
C THR A 37 -24.70 8.30 -0.90
N PRO A 38 -24.97 7.01 -1.17
CA PRO A 38 -24.73 6.43 -2.49
C PRO A 38 -25.48 7.20 -3.58
N PRO A 39 -24.78 7.76 -4.59
CA PRO A 39 -25.43 8.42 -5.71
C PRO A 39 -25.93 7.39 -6.74
N PRO A 40 -26.86 7.77 -7.64
CA PRO A 40 -27.31 6.88 -8.71
C PRO A 40 -26.18 6.53 -9.70
N ASN A 41 -25.26 7.48 -9.96
CA ASN A 41 -24.20 7.34 -10.96
C ASN A 41 -22.80 7.61 -10.35
N PRO A 42 -22.24 6.68 -9.54
CA PRO A 42 -20.97 6.92 -8.84
C PRO A 42 -19.79 7.14 -9.80
N ALA A 43 -19.65 6.32 -10.85
CA ALA A 43 -18.53 6.42 -11.78
C ALA A 43 -18.46 7.76 -12.51
N GLU A 44 -19.62 8.32 -12.90
CA GLU A 44 -19.72 9.64 -13.55
C GLU A 44 -19.31 10.76 -12.59
N LEU A 45 -19.77 10.69 -11.34
CA LEU A 45 -19.38 11.67 -10.31
C LEU A 45 -17.89 11.62 -10.02
N LEU A 46 -17.28 10.43 -9.94
CA LEU A 46 -15.83 10.28 -9.78
C LEU A 46 -15.05 10.75 -11.01
N ALA A 47 -15.63 10.66 -12.20
CA ALA A 47 -15.04 11.15 -13.45
C ALA A 47 -15.20 12.67 -13.65
N SER A 48 -15.98 13.34 -12.82
CA SER A 48 -16.33 14.77 -12.99
C SER A 48 -15.15 15.72 -12.78
N SER A 49 -15.35 16.99 -13.18
CA SER A 49 -14.48 18.11 -12.81
C SER A 49 -14.48 18.34 -11.30
N ASN A 50 -15.63 18.23 -10.63
CA ASN A 50 -15.74 18.42 -9.18
C ASN A 50 -14.82 17.47 -8.42
N MET A 51 -14.70 16.20 -8.85
CA MET A 51 -13.77 15.26 -8.22
C MET A 51 -12.31 15.66 -8.40
N ARG A 52 -11.96 16.23 -9.57
CA ARG A 52 -10.60 16.77 -9.79
C ARG A 52 -10.33 17.96 -8.86
N ASP A 53 -11.30 18.85 -8.70
CA ASP A 53 -11.15 20.06 -7.88
C ASP A 53 -11.08 19.69 -6.39
N VAL A 54 -11.89 18.72 -5.94
CA VAL A 54 -11.78 18.12 -4.60
C VAL A 54 -10.40 17.54 -4.34
N LEU A 55 -9.85 16.76 -5.28
CA LEU A 55 -8.50 16.20 -5.11
C LEU A 55 -7.41 17.27 -5.12
N ALA A 56 -7.59 18.39 -5.83
CA ALA A 56 -6.67 19.52 -5.80
C ALA A 56 -6.69 20.21 -4.42
N GLU A 57 -7.89 20.51 -3.90
CA GLU A 57 -8.04 21.11 -2.57
C GLU A 57 -7.50 20.21 -1.45
N LEU A 58 -7.66 18.89 -1.56
CA LEU A 58 -7.08 17.93 -0.62
C LEU A 58 -5.55 17.88 -0.70
N ARG A 59 -4.96 18.03 -1.90
CA ARG A 59 -3.50 18.04 -2.06
C ARG A 59 -2.84 19.25 -1.39
N ASP A 60 -3.53 20.37 -1.32
CA ASP A 60 -3.02 21.56 -0.62
C ASP A 60 -3.05 21.42 0.91
N GLN A 61 -3.87 20.50 1.43
CA GLN A 61 -4.11 20.33 2.87
C GLN A 61 -3.44 19.09 3.48
N TYR A 62 -3.10 18.09 2.66
CA TYR A 62 -2.61 16.80 3.14
C TYR A 62 -1.38 16.34 2.35
N ASP A 63 -0.35 15.90 3.09
CA ASP A 63 0.88 15.34 2.51
C ASP A 63 0.62 14.04 1.74
N HIS A 64 -0.34 13.24 2.23
CA HIS A 64 -0.68 11.94 1.68
C HIS A 64 -2.19 11.74 1.62
N ILE A 65 -2.68 11.29 0.46
CA ILE A 65 -4.09 10.98 0.22
C ILE A 65 -4.19 9.50 -0.17
N ILE A 66 -4.91 8.73 0.62
CA ILE A 66 -5.22 7.32 0.32
C ILE A 66 -6.66 7.26 -0.18
N ILE A 67 -6.85 6.74 -1.39
CA ILE A 67 -8.15 6.57 -2.01
C ILE A 67 -8.51 5.08 -1.96
N ASP A 68 -9.51 4.75 -1.15
CA ASP A 68 -10.10 3.41 -1.15
C ASP A 68 -11.13 3.28 -2.27
N THR A 69 -11.15 2.12 -2.94
CA THR A 69 -11.99 1.88 -4.11
C THR A 69 -12.57 0.47 -4.05
N PRO A 70 -13.79 0.24 -4.56
CA PRO A 70 -14.32 -1.12 -4.69
C PRO A 70 -13.48 -1.99 -5.65
N PRO A 71 -13.70 -3.32 -5.68
CA PRO A 71 -12.90 -4.23 -6.51
C PRO A 71 -12.89 -3.87 -8.01
N THR A 72 -11.70 -3.80 -8.61
CA THR A 72 -11.49 -3.37 -10.01
C THR A 72 -12.26 -4.16 -11.05
N LEU A 73 -12.54 -5.45 -10.79
CA LEU A 73 -13.27 -6.31 -11.72
C LEU A 73 -14.80 -6.19 -11.61
N SER A 74 -15.30 -5.55 -10.56
CA SER A 74 -16.74 -5.45 -10.27
C SER A 74 -17.32 -4.11 -10.74
N VAL A 75 -16.55 -3.03 -10.61
CA VAL A 75 -16.97 -1.66 -10.95
C VAL A 75 -15.81 -0.85 -11.51
N THR A 76 -16.13 0.29 -12.12
CA THR A 76 -15.17 1.13 -12.84
C THR A 76 -14.51 2.21 -11.97
N ASP A 77 -14.93 2.39 -10.73
CA ASP A 77 -14.45 3.43 -9.80
C ASP A 77 -12.92 3.48 -9.70
N ALA A 78 -12.28 2.32 -9.47
CA ALA A 78 -10.83 2.21 -9.40
C ALA A 78 -10.15 2.63 -10.70
N VAL A 79 -10.74 2.26 -11.85
CA VAL A 79 -10.21 2.61 -13.17
C VAL A 79 -10.28 4.13 -13.38
N VAL A 80 -11.41 4.74 -13.05
CA VAL A 80 -11.61 6.20 -13.17
C VAL A 80 -10.65 6.97 -12.25
N LEU A 81 -10.57 6.58 -10.99
CA LEU A 81 -9.75 7.27 -9.98
C LEU A 81 -8.26 7.05 -10.19
N SER A 82 -7.85 5.90 -10.73
CA SER A 82 -6.44 5.58 -10.97
C SER A 82 -5.73 6.59 -11.87
N THR A 83 -6.44 7.20 -12.83
CA THR A 83 -5.90 8.23 -13.72
C THR A 83 -5.55 9.55 -13.03
N ARG A 84 -6.02 9.74 -11.79
CA ARG A 84 -5.81 10.92 -10.96
C ARG A 84 -4.86 10.65 -9.77
N ALA A 85 -4.39 9.42 -9.63
CA ALA A 85 -3.54 8.98 -8.54
C ALA A 85 -2.08 8.87 -8.99
N ASP A 86 -1.14 9.24 -8.11
CA ASP A 86 0.30 9.20 -8.40
C ASP A 86 0.89 7.79 -8.36
N ALA A 87 0.17 6.86 -7.73
CA ALA A 87 0.49 5.44 -7.62
C ALA A 87 -0.78 4.63 -7.35
N VAL A 88 -0.82 3.40 -7.87
CA VAL A 88 -1.87 2.41 -7.61
C VAL A 88 -1.24 1.14 -7.05
N VAL A 89 -1.81 0.61 -5.97
CA VAL A 89 -1.43 -0.67 -5.39
C VAL A 89 -2.58 -1.65 -5.54
N LEU A 90 -2.32 -2.80 -6.16
CA LEU A 90 -3.30 -3.88 -6.28
C LEU A 90 -3.26 -4.75 -5.04
N VAL A 91 -4.34 -4.77 -4.25
CA VAL A 91 -4.46 -5.67 -3.10
C VAL A 91 -5.07 -7.00 -3.54
N ILE A 92 -4.37 -8.10 -3.28
CA ILE A 92 -4.85 -9.46 -3.56
C ILE A 92 -4.90 -10.28 -2.27
N ARG A 93 -5.84 -11.22 -2.18
CA ARG A 93 -5.99 -12.10 -1.02
C ARG A 93 -5.34 -13.46 -1.29
N SER A 94 -4.44 -13.88 -0.42
CA SER A 94 -3.76 -15.18 -0.51
C SER A 94 -4.76 -16.33 -0.55
N GLY A 95 -4.50 -17.34 -1.39
CA GLY A 95 -5.36 -18.51 -1.58
C GLY A 95 -6.75 -18.24 -2.18
N GLN A 96 -7.10 -16.97 -2.47
CA GLN A 96 -8.45 -16.58 -2.90
C GLN A 96 -8.42 -15.86 -4.24
N THR A 97 -7.54 -14.87 -4.42
CA THR A 97 -7.43 -14.16 -5.69
C THR A 97 -6.66 -15.01 -6.69
N THR A 98 -7.30 -15.37 -7.81
CA THR A 98 -6.65 -16.14 -8.87
C THR A 98 -5.64 -15.29 -9.64
N LYS A 99 -4.60 -15.94 -10.21
CA LYS A 99 -3.65 -15.26 -11.11
C LYS A 99 -4.35 -14.62 -12.31
N GLY A 100 -5.41 -15.25 -12.82
CA GLY A 100 -6.22 -14.70 -13.91
C GLY A 100 -6.92 -13.40 -13.52
N ALA A 101 -7.55 -13.35 -12.34
CA ALA A 101 -8.18 -12.13 -11.82
C ALA A 101 -7.16 -11.00 -11.65
N LEU A 102 -5.99 -11.29 -11.05
CA LEU A 102 -4.92 -10.29 -10.91
C LEU A 102 -4.46 -9.73 -12.26
N ARG A 103 -4.19 -10.60 -13.24
CA ARG A 103 -3.77 -10.18 -14.59
C ARG A 103 -4.85 -9.32 -15.24
N ARG A 104 -6.12 -9.73 -15.15
CA ARG A 104 -7.23 -8.96 -15.73
C ARG A 104 -7.36 -7.58 -15.10
N SER A 105 -7.29 -7.47 -13.77
CA SER A 105 -7.33 -6.16 -13.08
C SER A 105 -6.18 -5.26 -13.52
N ARG A 106 -4.98 -5.83 -13.60
CA ARG A 106 -3.77 -5.15 -14.06
C ARG A 106 -3.94 -4.63 -15.48
N ASP A 107 -4.42 -5.47 -16.39
CA ASP A 107 -4.58 -5.12 -17.80
C ASP A 107 -5.62 -3.99 -17.99
N ILE A 108 -6.73 -4.02 -17.25
CA ILE A 108 -7.74 -2.94 -17.28
C ILE A 108 -7.15 -1.61 -16.80
N LEU A 109 -6.36 -1.62 -15.73
CA LEU A 109 -5.70 -0.41 -15.23
C LEU A 109 -4.64 0.10 -16.19
N MET A 110 -3.89 -0.80 -16.85
CA MET A 110 -2.92 -0.41 -17.87
C MET A 110 -3.57 0.22 -19.12
N GLN A 111 -4.79 -0.19 -19.49
CA GLN A 111 -5.51 0.41 -20.61
C GLN A 111 -5.78 1.91 -20.41
N VAL A 112 -5.87 2.38 -19.17
CA VAL A 112 -6.03 3.80 -18.83
C VAL A 112 -4.72 4.46 -18.37
N ASN A 113 -3.58 3.82 -18.64
CA ASN A 113 -2.24 4.27 -18.24
C ASN A 113 -2.09 4.52 -16.72
N ALA A 114 -2.83 3.78 -15.89
CA ALA A 114 -2.69 3.86 -14.45
C ALA A 114 -1.28 3.44 -14.00
N LYS A 115 -0.71 4.18 -13.04
CA LYS A 115 0.63 3.90 -12.49
C LYS A 115 0.57 2.81 -11.42
N VAL A 116 0.36 1.56 -11.85
CA VAL A 116 0.39 0.38 -10.97
C VAL A 116 1.81 0.17 -10.46
N THR A 117 2.05 0.52 -9.20
CA THR A 117 3.40 0.54 -8.58
C THR A 117 3.74 -0.78 -7.91
N GLY A 118 2.74 -1.58 -7.53
CA GLY A 118 2.98 -2.89 -6.93
C GLY A 118 1.71 -3.66 -6.60
N VAL A 119 1.92 -4.84 -6.02
CA VAL A 119 0.88 -5.76 -5.56
C VAL A 119 1.08 -6.02 -4.07
N LEU A 120 0.04 -5.85 -3.27
CA LEU A 120 0.01 -6.21 -1.86
C LEU A 120 -0.68 -7.56 -1.70
N LEU A 121 0.07 -8.59 -1.30
CA LEU A 121 -0.49 -9.88 -0.91
C LEU A 121 -0.97 -9.81 0.54
N ASN A 122 -2.28 -9.90 0.74
CA ASN A 122 -2.94 -9.82 2.03
C ASN A 122 -3.48 -11.18 2.49
N ALA A 123 -3.71 -11.32 3.80
CA ALA A 123 -4.24 -12.52 4.45
C ALA A 123 -3.43 -13.79 4.13
N VAL A 124 -2.10 -13.67 4.14
CA VAL A 124 -1.21 -14.83 4.01
C VAL A 124 -1.33 -15.69 5.27
N ASP A 125 -1.63 -16.97 5.08
CA ASP A 125 -1.50 -17.96 6.14
C ASP A 125 -0.04 -18.37 6.28
N LEU A 126 0.61 -17.81 7.32
CA LEU A 126 2.01 -18.09 7.63
C LEU A 126 2.22 -19.47 8.24
N THR A 127 1.14 -20.13 8.68
CA THR A 127 1.18 -21.45 9.31
C THR A 127 0.98 -22.58 8.30
N SER A 128 0.70 -22.24 7.04
CA SER A 128 0.55 -23.25 5.99
C SER A 128 1.88 -23.99 5.80
N PRO A 129 1.86 -25.32 5.61
CA PRO A 129 3.08 -26.09 5.38
C PRO A 129 3.91 -25.51 4.23
N ASP A 130 3.26 -25.09 3.15
CA ASP A 130 3.92 -24.51 1.97
C ASP A 130 4.69 -23.23 2.30
N TYR A 131 4.16 -22.38 3.18
CA TYR A 131 4.81 -21.12 3.59
C TYR A 131 5.88 -21.34 4.66
N TYR A 132 5.65 -22.28 5.58
CA TYR A 132 6.61 -22.70 6.59
C TYR A 132 7.88 -23.29 5.94
N TYR A 133 7.71 -24.18 4.97
CA TYR A 133 8.82 -24.73 4.18
C TYR A 133 9.58 -23.65 3.40
N TYR A 134 8.88 -22.66 2.83
CA TYR A 134 9.52 -21.56 2.11
C TYR A 134 10.44 -20.72 3.02
N TYR A 135 9.99 -20.40 4.24
CA TYR A 135 10.81 -19.67 5.22
C TYR A 135 11.97 -20.49 5.77
N GLU A 136 11.77 -21.77 6.09
CA GLU A 136 12.88 -22.65 6.51
C GLU A 136 13.95 -22.78 5.41
N TYR A 137 13.54 -22.87 4.15
CA TYR A 137 14.46 -22.89 3.01
C TYR A 137 15.23 -21.58 2.89
N GLN A 138 14.58 -20.42 2.99
CA GLN A 138 15.27 -19.14 2.94
C GLN A 138 16.22 -18.93 4.12
N GLY A 139 15.87 -19.39 5.33
CA GLY A 139 16.75 -19.34 6.50
C GLY A 139 18.04 -20.13 6.32
N LYS A 140 17.98 -21.29 5.64
CA LYS A 140 19.17 -22.13 5.35
C LYS A 140 20.14 -21.51 4.33
N TYR A 141 19.66 -20.66 3.43
CA TYR A 141 20.52 -19.94 2.46
C TYR A 141 20.94 -18.55 2.95
N GLY A 142 20.15 -17.88 3.79
CA GLY A 142 20.50 -16.59 4.40
C GLY A 142 21.61 -16.70 5.47
N SER A 143 21.71 -17.82 6.18
CA SER A 143 22.74 -18.04 7.20
C SER A 143 24.16 -18.25 6.64
N ARG A 144 24.32 -18.42 5.33
CA ARG A 144 25.65 -18.63 4.72
C ARG A 144 26.37 -17.31 4.41
N TYR A 145 25.64 -16.21 4.24
CA TYR A 145 26.22 -14.90 3.91
C TYR A 145 26.68 -14.06 5.11
N TYR A 146 26.32 -14.43 6.34
CA TYR A 146 26.75 -13.72 7.56
C TYR A 146 27.84 -14.46 8.37
N ARG A 147 28.44 -15.53 7.83
CA ARG A 147 29.44 -16.33 8.55
C ARG A 147 30.88 -16.18 8.04
N GLU A 148 31.13 -15.43 6.97
CA GLU A 148 32.48 -15.30 6.38
C GLU A 148 33.26 -14.04 6.80
N ASP A 149 32.66 -13.07 7.49
CA ASP A 149 33.34 -11.81 7.85
C ASP A 149 34.00 -11.78 9.25
N GLU A 150 34.03 -12.89 9.99
CA GLU A 150 34.79 -13.00 11.24
C GLU A 150 35.83 -14.12 11.16
N VAL A 151 36.95 -13.92 10.44
CA VAL A 151 38.31 -14.25 10.91
C VAL A 151 39.33 -13.51 10.03
N THR A 152 39.94 -12.44 10.54
CA THR A 152 41.35 -12.12 10.28
C THR A 152 41.89 -11.33 11.47
N GLN A 153 42.34 -12.05 12.50
CA GLN A 153 43.30 -11.48 13.43
C GLN A 153 44.70 -11.69 12.84
N VAL A 154 45.36 -10.57 12.55
CA VAL A 154 46.75 -10.50 12.12
C VAL A 154 47.61 -10.75 13.37
N GLU A 155 48.38 -11.85 13.39
CA GLU A 155 49.40 -12.07 14.43
C GLU A 155 50.61 -11.18 14.14
N GLU A 156 50.91 -10.23 15.04
CA GLU A 156 52.17 -9.50 15.09
C GLU A 156 53.28 -10.40 15.67
N ASP A 157 54.32 -10.65 14.88
CA ASP A 157 55.54 -11.35 15.30
C ASP A 157 56.55 -10.36 15.89
N HIS A 158 56.86 -10.51 17.19
CA HIS A 158 58.03 -9.88 17.81
C HIS A 158 58.78 -10.81 18.78
N PRO A 159 60.12 -10.71 18.84
CA PRO A 159 61.01 -11.82 19.20
C PRO A 159 61.27 -11.93 20.72
N LYS A 160 61.46 -13.17 21.19
CA LYS A 160 61.80 -13.48 22.59
C LYS A 160 63.25 -13.15 22.90
N VAL A 161 63.48 -12.25 23.85
CA VAL A 161 64.75 -12.08 24.56
C VAL A 161 64.65 -12.81 25.89
N SER A 162 65.53 -13.78 26.14
CA SER A 162 65.66 -14.45 27.43
C SER A 162 66.86 -13.90 28.22
N SER A 163 66.62 -13.60 29.49
CA SER A 163 67.61 -13.38 30.55
C SER A 163 67.12 -14.23 31.74
N THR A 164 67.90 -14.95 32.54
CA THR A 164 69.30 -14.72 32.97
C THR A 164 69.88 -16.01 33.61
N SER A 165 71.22 -16.16 33.55
CA SER A 165 72.15 -16.69 34.58
C SER A 165 71.89 -18.04 35.30
N ALA A 166 72.82 -18.98 35.09
CA ALA A 166 73.79 -19.45 36.09
C ALA A 166 75.05 -19.95 35.35
#